data_AF-A0A7R8WWH2-F1
#
_entry.id   AF-A0A7R8WWH2-F1
#
_cell.length_a   1.000
_cell.length_b   1.000
_cell.length_c   1.000
_cell.angle_alpha   90.00
_cell.angle_beta   90.00
_cell.angle_gamma   90.00
#
_symmetry.space_group_name_H-M   'P 1'
#
loop_
_entity.id
_entity.type
_entity.pdbx_description
1 polymer ?
#
loop_
_entity_poly.entity_id
_entity_poly.type
_entity_poly.pdbx_seq_one_letter_code
_entity_poly.pdbx_strand_id
1 'polypeptide(L)'
;MMKLSDDMEQLSGFKEIGSNAVWSVSSCKSGFGVEQLRDNSLETYWQSDGPQPHLINIQFLRRTLVSHVKLYADYKSDESYTPNKIAFRCGTSFHDLREVGVLELNEPTGWVMMRMEERGKKGQPISTFMIQIAIASNHQNGRDTHLRQVKVYSPIEDIPLPVGKMSQFTTTSFSQYSFLR
;
A
#
# COMPACT_ATOMS: atom_id res chain seq x y z
N MET A 1 8.80 16.24 28.18
CA MET A 1 8.13 14.98 27.80
C MET A 1 8.17 14.92 26.27
N MET A 2 9.09 14.12 25.71
CA MET A 2 9.38 14.10 24.28
C MET A 2 8.21 13.48 23.52
N LYS A 3 7.69 14.20 22.51
CA LYS A 3 6.75 13.65 21.52
C LYS A 3 7.54 12.66 20.65
N LEU A 4 7.40 11.38 20.95
CA LEU A 4 7.90 10.25 20.16
C LEU A 4 6.67 9.57 19.54
N SER A 5 6.18 10.00 18.37
CA SER A 5 5.11 9.24 17.69
C SER A 5 4.78 9.60 16.23
N ASP A 6 5.64 10.26 15.45
CA ASP A 6 5.35 10.49 14.02
C ASP A 6 6.42 9.94 13.04
N ASP A 7 7.64 9.66 13.50
CA ASP A 7 8.78 9.33 12.63
C ASP A 7 9.24 7.86 12.68
N MET A 8 8.45 6.93 13.22
CA MET A 8 8.86 5.52 13.38
C MET A 8 8.37 4.55 12.29
N GLU A 9 7.75 5.05 11.21
CA GLU A 9 7.14 4.19 10.17
C GLU A 9 7.77 4.27 8.77
N GLN A 10 8.89 4.97 8.59
CA GLN A 10 9.74 4.70 7.44
C GLN A 10 10.45 3.36 7.67
N LEU A 11 9.99 2.29 7.00
CA LEU A 11 10.90 1.16 6.82
C LEU A 11 12.16 1.72 6.17
N SER A 12 13.31 1.54 6.80
CA SER A 12 14.59 2.00 6.27
C SER A 12 14.75 1.46 4.84
N GLY A 13 14.97 2.37 3.88
CA GLY A 13 15.07 2.02 2.46
C GLY A 13 13.75 1.95 1.69
N PHE A 14 12.61 2.41 2.24
CA PHE A 14 11.33 2.49 1.52
C PHE A 14 10.69 3.88 1.60
N LYS A 15 10.01 4.28 0.52
CA LYS A 15 9.30 5.55 0.38
C LYS A 15 7.81 5.30 0.12
N GLU A 16 6.96 6.04 0.84
CA GLU A 16 5.52 6.07 0.58
C GLU A 16 5.26 6.77 -0.77
N ILE A 17 4.50 6.12 -1.64
CA ILE A 17 4.24 6.56 -3.02
C ILE A 17 2.75 6.70 -3.32
N GLY A 18 1.87 6.61 -2.32
CA GLY A 18 0.43 6.69 -2.52
C GLY A 18 -0.03 8.07 -2.99
N SER A 19 0.70 9.14 -2.71
CA SER A 19 0.42 10.48 -3.24
C SER A 19 0.66 10.62 -4.76
N ASN A 20 1.44 9.72 -5.36
CA ASN A 20 1.72 9.71 -6.80
C ASN A 20 0.69 8.90 -7.60
N ALA A 21 -0.35 8.40 -6.95
CA ALA A 21 -1.36 7.55 -7.54
C ALA A 21 -2.75 8.20 -7.49
N VAL A 22 -3.59 7.83 -8.46
CA VAL A 22 -5.02 8.09 -8.43
C VAL A 22 -5.71 6.92 -7.73
N TRP A 23 -6.53 7.24 -6.74
CA TRP A 23 -7.25 6.26 -5.93
C TRP A 23 -8.74 6.29 -6.26
N SER A 24 -9.35 5.11 -6.35
CA SER A 24 -10.80 4.96 -6.46
C SER A 24 -11.27 3.74 -5.70
N VAL A 25 -12.52 3.74 -5.25
CA VAL A 25 -13.16 2.62 -4.56
C VAL A 25 -14.37 2.14 -5.36
N SER A 26 -14.76 0.87 -5.19
CA SER A 26 -15.94 0.30 -5.85
C SER A 26 -17.24 0.99 -5.42
N SER A 27 -17.34 1.32 -4.13
CA SER A 27 -18.47 2.01 -3.52
C SER A 27 -18.00 2.71 -2.26
N CYS A 28 -18.77 3.71 -1.83
CA CYS A 28 -18.56 4.33 -0.52
C CYS A 28 -19.88 4.88 -0.01
N LYS A 29 -20.04 4.83 1.31
CA LYS A 29 -21.08 5.60 1.99
C LYS A 29 -20.74 7.09 1.93
N SER A 30 -21.75 7.94 1.83
CA SER A 30 -21.56 9.40 1.79
C SER A 30 -20.71 9.90 2.96
N GLY A 31 -19.57 10.51 2.67
CA GLY A 31 -18.62 11.04 3.67
C GLY A 31 -17.59 10.04 4.19
N PHE A 32 -17.60 8.79 3.73
CA PHE A 32 -16.66 7.73 4.13
C PHE A 32 -16.01 7.11 2.89
N GLY A 33 -15.32 7.92 2.11
CA GLY A 33 -14.74 7.57 0.81
C GLY A 33 -13.22 7.39 0.84
N VAL A 34 -12.58 7.67 -0.30
CA VAL A 34 -11.13 7.55 -0.50
C VAL A 34 -10.34 8.48 0.41
N GLU A 35 -10.89 9.65 0.73
CA GLU A 35 -10.21 10.66 1.55
C GLU A 35 -9.82 10.10 2.92
N GLN A 36 -10.73 9.38 3.56
CA GLN A 36 -10.50 8.76 4.86
C GLN A 36 -9.43 7.66 4.82
N LEU A 37 -9.18 7.01 3.67
CA LEU A 37 -8.08 6.03 3.55
C LEU A 37 -6.68 6.66 3.60
N ARG A 38 -6.59 7.97 3.44
CA ARG A 38 -5.36 8.70 3.11
C ARG A 38 -5.13 9.93 4.00
N ASP A 39 -6.05 10.25 4.91
CA ASP A 39 -5.99 11.43 5.79
C ASP A 39 -4.99 11.28 6.96
N ASN A 40 -4.39 10.10 7.12
CA ASN A 40 -3.49 9.75 8.21
C ASN A 40 -4.13 9.73 9.60
N SER A 41 -5.45 9.60 9.69
CA SER A 41 -6.17 9.38 10.93
C SER A 41 -6.57 7.92 11.06
N LEU A 42 -6.38 7.35 12.26
CA LEU A 42 -6.86 6.01 12.59
C LEU A 42 -8.31 6.04 13.10
N GLU A 43 -8.90 7.22 13.31
CA GLU A 43 -10.27 7.37 13.79
C GLU A 43 -11.28 7.35 12.65
N THR A 44 -10.87 7.81 11.47
CA THR A 44 -11.67 7.82 10.25
C THR A 44 -11.48 6.53 9.46
N TYR A 45 -12.42 6.24 8.56
CA TYR A 45 -12.40 5.03 7.75
C TYR A 45 -13.18 5.22 6.45
N TRP A 46 -12.78 4.47 5.44
CA TRP A 46 -13.65 4.17 4.30
C TRP A 46 -14.67 3.12 4.73
N GLN A 47 -15.93 3.36 4.37
CA GLN A 47 -17.00 2.40 4.51
C GLN A 47 -17.54 2.08 3.12
N SER A 48 -17.43 0.81 2.70
CA SER A 48 -18.05 0.37 1.46
C SER A 48 -19.59 0.35 1.59
N ASP A 49 -20.27 0.46 0.45
CA ASP A 49 -21.73 0.43 0.38
C ASP A 49 -22.16 -0.19 -0.96
N GLY A 50 -21.96 -1.49 -1.10
CA GLY A 50 -22.14 -2.17 -2.39
C GLY A 50 -22.00 -3.70 -2.32
N PRO A 51 -22.05 -4.39 -3.46
CA PRO A 51 -21.84 -5.83 -3.51
C PRO A 51 -20.35 -6.17 -3.33
N GLN A 52 -20.08 -7.29 -2.63
CA GLN A 52 -18.74 -7.87 -2.57
C GLN A 52 -18.32 -8.46 -3.94
N PRO A 53 -17.02 -8.46 -4.27
CA PRO A 53 -15.90 -7.95 -3.49
C PRO A 53 -15.80 -6.40 -3.50
N HIS A 54 -15.42 -5.81 -2.37
CA HIS A 54 -15.16 -4.37 -2.29
C HIS A 54 -13.76 -4.07 -2.81
N LEU A 55 -13.61 -3.07 -3.67
CA LEU A 55 -12.37 -2.83 -4.41
C LEU A 55 -11.78 -1.47 -4.05
N ILE A 56 -10.47 -1.43 -3.86
CA ILE A 56 -9.66 -0.20 -3.84
C ILE A 56 -8.70 -0.29 -5.02
N ASN A 57 -8.81 0.63 -5.96
CA ASN A 57 -7.96 0.71 -7.14
C ASN A 57 -6.96 1.86 -6.99
N ILE A 58 -5.71 1.58 -7.29
CA ILE A 58 -4.58 2.51 -7.15
C ILE A 58 -3.86 2.52 -8.49
N GLN A 59 -3.93 3.64 -9.20
CA GLN A 59 -3.36 3.80 -10.54
C GLN A 59 -2.22 4.80 -10.53
N PHE A 60 -1.07 4.38 -11.05
CA PHE A 60 0.10 5.23 -11.22
C PHE A 60 0.19 5.74 -12.66
N LEU A 61 0.54 7.01 -12.83
CA LEU A 61 0.73 7.62 -14.16
C LEU A 61 1.91 7.00 -14.93
N ARG A 62 2.90 6.48 -14.20
CA ARG A 62 4.08 5.82 -14.74
C ARG A 62 4.23 4.44 -14.13
N ARG A 63 4.92 3.54 -14.84
CA ARG A 63 5.29 2.23 -14.31
C ARG A 63 6.06 2.42 -13.01
N THR A 64 5.48 1.97 -11.91
CA THR A 64 5.99 2.23 -10.56
C THR A 64 6.34 0.91 -9.89
N LEU A 65 7.48 0.91 -9.21
CA LEU A 65 7.98 -0.25 -8.52
C LEU A 65 7.44 -0.23 -7.08
N VAL A 66 6.83 -1.33 -6.67
CA VAL A 66 6.05 -1.44 -5.44
C VAL A 66 6.56 -2.65 -4.68
N SER A 67 6.95 -2.45 -3.43
CA SER A 67 7.47 -3.52 -2.59
C SER A 67 6.47 -3.98 -1.54
N HIS A 68 5.74 -3.05 -0.92
CA HIS A 68 4.81 -3.39 0.15
C HIS A 68 3.55 -2.53 0.08
N VAL A 69 2.42 -3.11 0.45
CA VAL A 69 1.19 -2.38 0.77
C VAL A 69 0.87 -2.61 2.24
N LYS A 70 0.67 -1.52 2.99
CA LYS A 70 0.21 -1.55 4.37
C LYS A 70 -1.25 -1.14 4.44
N LEU A 71 -2.00 -1.85 5.25
CA LEU A 71 -3.41 -1.62 5.55
C LEU A 71 -3.56 -1.50 7.06
N TYR A 72 -4.40 -0.59 7.54
CA TYR A 72 -4.78 -0.56 8.95
C TYR A 72 -6.19 -1.13 9.12
N ALA A 73 -6.31 -2.17 9.94
CA ALA A 73 -7.57 -2.80 10.31
C ALA A 73 -7.57 -3.10 11.81
N ASP A 74 -8.71 -2.87 12.47
CA ASP A 74 -8.85 -3.13 13.90
C ASP A 74 -10.17 -3.85 14.22
N TYR A 75 -10.07 -5.14 14.51
CA TYR A 75 -11.22 -5.98 14.82
C TYR A 75 -12.00 -5.53 16.06
N LYS A 76 -11.30 -4.96 17.05
CA LYS A 76 -11.95 -4.49 18.28
C LYS A 76 -12.88 -3.31 18.04
N SER A 77 -12.54 -2.46 17.08
CA SER A 77 -13.32 -1.27 16.74
C SER A 77 -14.36 -1.55 15.66
N ASP A 78 -14.06 -2.43 14.70
CA ASP A 78 -14.84 -2.61 13.48
C ASP A 78 -15.66 -3.92 13.45
N GLU A 79 -15.37 -4.89 14.32
CA GLU A 79 -16.10 -6.18 14.45
C GLU A 79 -16.37 -6.84 13.09
N SER A 80 -17.64 -6.94 12.67
CA SER A 80 -18.06 -7.53 11.39
C SER A 80 -17.62 -6.75 10.14
N TYR A 81 -17.29 -5.46 10.26
CA TYR A 81 -16.77 -4.66 9.14
C TYR A 81 -15.28 -4.93 8.86
N THR A 82 -14.62 -5.73 9.71
CA THR A 82 -13.19 -6.03 9.56
C THR A 82 -12.96 -7.04 8.44
N PRO A 83 -12.13 -6.73 7.43
CA PRO A 83 -11.83 -7.66 6.36
C PRO A 83 -11.13 -8.91 6.90
N ASN A 84 -11.53 -10.11 6.45
CA ASN A 84 -10.86 -11.36 6.79
C ASN A 84 -10.07 -11.95 5.62
N LYS A 85 -10.42 -11.61 4.37
CA LYS A 85 -9.74 -12.10 3.18
C LYS A 85 -9.56 -10.98 2.17
N ILE A 86 -8.32 -10.65 1.91
CA ILE A 86 -7.93 -9.55 1.00
C ILE A 86 -7.03 -10.12 -0.09
N ALA A 87 -7.46 -10.00 -1.34
CA ALA A 87 -6.66 -10.35 -2.51
C ALA A 87 -6.00 -9.10 -3.08
N PHE A 88 -4.71 -9.20 -3.39
CA PHE A 88 -3.94 -8.14 -4.03
C PHE A 88 -3.68 -8.51 -5.48
N ARG A 89 -4.07 -7.62 -6.39
CA ARG A 89 -3.93 -7.81 -7.83
C ARG A 89 -3.13 -6.66 -8.42
N CYS A 90 -2.31 -6.96 -9.41
CA CYS A 90 -1.51 -5.96 -10.12
C CYS A 90 -1.61 -6.16 -11.63
N GLY A 91 -1.49 -5.07 -12.40
CA GLY A 91 -1.60 -5.11 -13.86
C GLY A 91 -1.16 -3.81 -14.53
N THR A 92 -1.42 -3.70 -15.83
CA THR A 92 -1.25 -2.45 -16.58
C THR A 92 -2.55 -1.64 -16.66
N SER A 93 -3.69 -2.32 -16.62
CA SER A 93 -5.05 -1.79 -16.72
C SER A 93 -6.02 -2.66 -15.90
N PHE A 94 -7.31 -2.33 -15.91
CA PHE A 94 -8.35 -3.15 -15.27
C PHE A 94 -8.54 -4.53 -15.92
N HIS A 95 -8.16 -4.71 -17.18
CA HIS A 95 -8.45 -5.93 -17.94
C HIS A 95 -7.38 -7.02 -17.80
N ASP A 96 -6.18 -6.68 -17.33
CA ASP A 96 -5.03 -7.58 -17.21
C ASP A 96 -4.53 -7.74 -15.76
N LEU A 97 -5.39 -7.43 -14.79
CA LEU A 97 -5.09 -7.61 -13.38
C LEU A 97 -4.83 -9.09 -13.07
N ARG A 98 -3.70 -9.38 -12.44
CA ARG A 98 -3.31 -10.71 -11.96
C ARG A 98 -3.18 -10.70 -10.46
N GLU A 99 -3.70 -11.74 -9.81
CA GLU A 99 -3.53 -11.93 -8.38
C GLU A 99 -2.05 -12.21 -8.06
N VAL A 100 -1.49 -11.39 -7.18
CA VAL A 100 -0.10 -11.47 -6.71
C VAL A 100 -0.04 -12.24 -5.40
N GLY A 101 -1.04 -12.04 -4.53
CA GLY A 101 -1.14 -12.73 -3.27
C GLY A 101 -2.47 -12.49 -2.59
N VAL A 102 -2.77 -13.36 -1.62
CA VAL A 102 -3.97 -13.27 -0.79
C VAL A 102 -3.51 -13.22 0.67
N LEU A 103 -4.11 -12.31 1.42
CA LEU A 103 -3.89 -12.10 2.83
C LEU A 103 -5.14 -12.53 3.58
N GLU A 104 -4.99 -13.55 4.42
CA GLU A 104 -6.03 -14.01 5.33
C GLU A 104 -5.74 -13.44 6.72
N LEU A 105 -6.72 -12.72 7.26
CA LEU A 105 -6.64 -11.98 8.51
C LEU A 105 -7.54 -12.66 9.54
N ASN A 106 -7.00 -12.91 10.73
CA ASN A 106 -7.74 -13.43 11.86
C ASN A 106 -7.71 -12.38 12.98
N GLU A 107 -8.81 -11.68 13.17
CA GLU A 107 -8.99 -10.62 14.18
C GLU A 107 -7.80 -9.62 14.24
N PRO A 108 -7.44 -8.97 13.11
CA PRO A 108 -6.28 -8.08 13.07
C PRO A 108 -6.49 -6.86 13.97
N THR A 109 -5.45 -6.46 14.70
CA THR A 109 -5.45 -5.24 15.52
C THR A 109 -4.22 -4.40 15.21
N GLY A 110 -4.26 -3.61 14.14
CA GLY A 110 -3.22 -2.67 13.75
C GLY A 110 -2.81 -2.73 12.27
N TRP A 111 -1.56 -2.36 12.00
CA TRP A 111 -1.00 -2.36 10.65
C TRP A 111 -0.72 -3.78 10.16
N VAL A 112 -1.31 -4.14 9.03
CA VAL A 112 -1.00 -5.36 8.29
C VAL A 112 -0.27 -5.03 7.00
N MET A 113 0.74 -5.82 6.68
CA MET A 113 1.61 -5.60 5.52
C MET A 113 1.55 -6.80 4.57
N MET A 114 1.30 -6.52 3.29
CA MET A 114 1.47 -7.48 2.20
C MET A 114 2.75 -7.14 1.42
N ARG A 115 3.60 -8.15 1.20
CA ARG A 115 4.73 -8.06 0.28
C ARG A 115 4.25 -8.24 -1.16
N MET A 116 4.61 -7.31 -2.03
CA MET A 116 4.26 -7.35 -3.45
C MET A 116 5.44 -7.93 -4.23
N GLU A 117 5.42 -9.24 -4.46
CA GLU A 117 6.52 -9.97 -5.11
C GLU A 117 6.13 -10.46 -6.51
N GLU A 118 7.08 -10.41 -7.46
CA GLU A 118 6.85 -10.97 -8.81
C GLU A 118 6.84 -12.51 -8.79
N ARG A 119 5.87 -13.12 -9.49
CA ARG A 119 5.75 -14.58 -9.59
C ARG A 119 7.01 -15.18 -10.20
N GLY A 120 7.74 -15.96 -9.40
CA GLY A 120 8.96 -16.65 -9.81
C GLY A 120 10.27 -16.00 -9.39
N LYS A 121 10.24 -14.79 -8.79
CA LYS A 121 11.44 -14.13 -8.23
C LYS A 121 11.20 -13.69 -6.79
N LYS A 122 11.50 -14.57 -5.85
CA LYS A 122 11.38 -14.28 -4.41
C LYS A 122 12.20 -13.03 -4.05
N GLY A 123 11.57 -12.09 -3.35
CA GLY A 123 12.20 -10.86 -2.88
C GLY A 123 12.37 -9.76 -3.94
N GLN A 124 11.89 -9.92 -5.17
CA GLN A 124 11.88 -8.81 -6.14
C GLN A 124 10.53 -8.07 -6.09
N PRO A 125 10.56 -6.74 -5.90
CA PRO A 125 9.35 -5.92 -5.90
C PRO A 125 8.68 -5.90 -7.27
N ILE A 126 7.36 -5.77 -7.28
CA ILE A 126 6.58 -5.77 -8.52
C ILE A 126 6.61 -4.39 -9.19
N SER A 127 6.80 -4.36 -10.50
CA SER A 127 6.72 -3.13 -11.30
C SER A 127 5.41 -3.09 -12.07
N THR A 128 4.50 -2.18 -11.69
CA THR A 128 3.10 -2.17 -12.15
C THR A 128 2.59 -0.75 -12.39
N PHE A 129 1.54 -0.60 -13.20
CA PHE A 129 0.82 0.67 -13.35
C PHE A 129 -0.41 0.72 -12.46
N MET A 130 -0.96 -0.43 -12.08
CA MET A 130 -2.20 -0.49 -11.33
C MET A 130 -2.15 -1.59 -10.29
N ILE A 131 -2.54 -1.24 -9.06
CA ILE A 131 -2.81 -2.18 -7.98
C ILE A 131 -4.32 -2.16 -7.72
N GLN A 132 -4.90 -3.33 -7.52
CA GLN A 132 -6.27 -3.49 -7.03
C GLN A 132 -6.24 -4.34 -5.76
N ILE A 133 -6.77 -3.77 -4.68
CA ILE A 133 -6.98 -4.44 -3.40
C ILE A 133 -8.45 -4.87 -3.39
N ALA A 134 -8.69 -6.17 -3.37
CA ALA A 134 -10.03 -6.74 -3.39
C ALA A 134 -10.33 -7.39 -2.04
N ILE A 135 -11.24 -6.79 -1.28
CA ILE A 135 -11.76 -7.39 -0.05
C ILE A 135 -12.84 -8.39 -0.46
N ALA A 136 -12.50 -9.66 -0.36
CA ALA A 136 -13.37 -10.77 -0.78
C ALA A 136 -14.43 -11.09 0.28
N SER A 137 -14.07 -10.99 1.56
CA SER A 137 -14.98 -11.26 2.67
C SER A 137 -14.53 -10.55 3.95
N ASN A 138 -15.47 -10.40 4.87
CA ASN A 138 -15.28 -9.80 6.19
C ASN A 138 -15.54 -10.83 7.30
N HIS A 139 -15.13 -10.49 8.52
CA HIS A 139 -15.46 -11.28 9.71
C HIS A 139 -16.98 -11.32 9.93
N GLN A 140 -17.45 -12.42 10.55
CA GLN A 140 -18.87 -12.61 10.88
C GLN A 140 -19.84 -12.44 9.68
N ASN A 141 -19.35 -12.65 8.45
CA ASN A 141 -20.08 -12.40 7.20
C ASN A 141 -20.60 -10.96 7.07
N GLY A 142 -19.86 -9.98 7.59
CA GLY A 142 -20.20 -8.56 7.43
C GLY A 142 -20.32 -8.17 5.97
N ARG A 143 -21.37 -7.41 5.64
CA ARG A 143 -21.71 -7.00 4.27
C ARG A 143 -20.72 -5.97 3.74
N ASP A 144 -20.50 -4.92 4.52
CA ASP A 144 -19.63 -3.79 4.18
C ASP A 144 -18.31 -3.89 4.95
N THR A 145 -17.30 -3.15 4.49
CA THR A 145 -15.94 -3.18 5.06
C THR A 145 -15.56 -1.81 5.58
N HIS A 146 -14.91 -1.79 6.74
CA HIS A 146 -14.17 -0.63 7.24
C HIS A 146 -12.69 -0.83 6.98
N LEU A 147 -12.08 0.17 6.38
CA LEU A 147 -10.63 0.24 6.30
C LEU A 147 -10.21 1.66 6.67
N ARG A 148 -9.31 1.76 7.66
CA ARG A 148 -8.93 3.06 8.22
C ARG A 148 -7.85 3.72 7.38
N GLN A 149 -6.83 2.96 6.97
CA GLN A 149 -5.74 3.55 6.20
C GLN A 149 -5.08 2.58 5.23
N VAL A 150 -4.61 3.12 4.10
CA VAL A 150 -3.76 2.41 3.13
C VAL A 150 -2.51 3.22 2.83
N LYS A 151 -1.35 2.57 2.94
CA LYS A 151 -0.06 3.14 2.52
C LYS A 151 0.60 2.20 1.51
N VAL A 152 1.13 2.75 0.42
CA VAL A 152 1.86 1.99 -0.60
C VAL A 152 3.32 2.41 -0.59
N TYR A 153 4.21 1.44 -0.55
CA TYR A 153 5.64 1.67 -0.45
C TYR A 153 6.40 1.15 -1.67
N SER A 154 7.25 2.01 -2.22
CA SER A 154 8.32 1.67 -3.14
C SER A 154 9.61 1.51 -2.35
N PRO A 155 10.54 0.60 -2.73
CA PRO A 155 11.91 0.73 -2.27
C PRO A 155 12.46 2.06 -2.76
N ILE A 156 13.28 2.68 -1.92
CA ILE A 156 14.12 3.79 -2.33
C ILE A 156 15.20 3.12 -3.17
N GLU A 157 15.05 3.23 -4.49
CA GLU A 157 16.24 3.17 -5.32
C GLU A 157 17.09 4.35 -4.84
N ASP A 158 18.17 4.07 -4.09
CA ASP A 158 19.37 4.86 -4.30
C ASP A 158 19.52 4.87 -5.81
N ILE A 159 19.40 6.03 -6.44
CA ILE A 159 19.63 6.16 -7.86
C ILE A 159 21.16 6.23 -7.96
N PRO A 160 21.93 5.14 -8.19
CA PRO A 160 23.14 5.34 -8.94
C PRO A 160 22.63 5.84 -10.29
N LEU A 161 22.95 7.09 -10.60
CA LEU A 161 22.84 7.64 -11.94
C LEU A 161 23.24 6.55 -12.97
N PRO A 162 22.72 6.57 -14.20
CA PRO A 162 23.06 5.62 -15.25
C PRO A 162 24.53 5.70 -15.73
N VAL A 163 25.45 6.14 -14.87
CA VAL A 163 26.88 5.80 -14.90
C VAL A 163 27.00 4.46 -14.18
N GLY A 164 27.00 3.38 -14.96
CA GLY A 164 26.69 2.02 -14.54
C GLY A 164 27.24 1.56 -13.19
N LYS A 165 26.40 0.87 -12.40
CA LYS A 165 26.78 0.00 -11.27
C LYS A 165 28.02 0.43 -10.48
N MET A 166 28.16 1.71 -10.13
CA MET A 166 29.11 2.09 -9.09
C MET A 166 28.37 2.03 -7.76
N SER A 167 28.87 1.18 -6.87
CA SER A 167 28.54 1.19 -5.45
C SER A 167 28.65 2.61 -4.89
N GLN A 168 27.81 2.94 -3.91
CA GLN A 168 27.86 4.21 -3.17
C GLN A 168 29.30 4.61 -2.82
N PHE A 169 29.67 5.86 -3.07
CA PHE A 169 30.99 6.37 -2.69
C PHE A 169 31.13 6.34 -1.16
N THR A 170 32.05 5.53 -0.65
CA THR A 170 32.27 5.35 0.80
C THR A 170 33.12 6.47 1.42
N THR A 171 33.78 7.30 0.60
CA THR A 171 34.69 8.35 1.06
C THR A 171 34.10 9.74 0.82
N THR A 172 34.17 10.60 1.85
CA THR A 172 33.72 12.00 1.82
C THR A 172 34.29 12.78 0.64
N SER A 173 35.56 12.57 0.31
CA SER A 173 36.26 13.23 -0.81
C SER A 173 35.64 12.94 -2.18
N PHE A 174 34.95 11.82 -2.35
CA PHE A 174 34.30 11.46 -3.62
C PHE A 174 32.81 11.80 -3.61
N SER A 175 32.16 11.72 -2.46
CA SER A 175 30.74 12.08 -2.29
C SER A 175 30.45 13.54 -2.66
N GLN A 176 31.40 14.46 -2.43
CA GLN A 176 31.25 15.88 -2.79
C GLN A 176 31.05 16.15 -4.30
N TYR A 177 31.43 15.22 -5.17
CA TYR A 177 31.27 15.35 -6.62
C TYR A 177 30.04 14.60 -7.16
N SER A 178 29.20 14.05 -6.29
CA SER A 178 28.07 13.20 -6.71
C SER A 178 26.89 13.98 -7.30
N PHE A 179 26.77 15.28 -7.03
CA PHE A 179 25.76 16.15 -7.64
C PHE A 179 26.34 17.55 -7.92
N LEU A 180 25.96 18.13 -9.06
CA LEU A 180 26.16 19.55 -9.33
C LEU A 180 24.97 20.31 -8.75
N ARG A 181 25.23 21.38 -8.00
CA ARG A 181 24.20 22.25 -7.40
C ARG A 181 24.07 23.54 -8.18
#